data_AF-A0A101FHJ5-F1
#
_entry.id   AF-A0A101FHJ5-F1
#
_cell.length_a   1.000
_cell.length_b   1.000
_cell.length_c   1.000
_cell.angle_alpha   90.00
_cell.angle_beta   90.00
_cell.angle_gamma   90.00
#
_symmetry.space_group_name_H-M   'P 1'
#
loop_
_entity.id
_entity.type
_entity.pdbx_description
1 polymer ?
#
loop_
_entity_poly.entity_id
_entity_poly.type
_entity_poly.pdbx_seq_one_letter_code
_entity_poly.pdbx_strand_id
1 'polypeptide(L)'
;MIRSLQAGFSRVDGIGLRMFSEDELFAIHCATLEVMRDTGLYVGSKEAREILDGAGAIVDEENEIVKFPPYLVEDAIRSAPSTIVLAGRNPKYDYVIDGKRVGFLNFGEGLRVIDPYTKEYRPSTKDDVAKAALICDALDQVVVHNRAVGADEMPGPVQPLHNAEAIFPNISKHCFIGAMNVQNFKKIVEMAAAIVGGKDKLRERPIYSTIVCPTSPLKLVATECCDIVIEAARQGITVCFISMAMAGATSPVTLAGTLVTHNAEVLGGIVLSQATRKGAPVIYGSSTTIMDLKTATAPVGSPELGMINAAVAQLAQYYLLPSWVAGG
;
A
#
# COMPACT_ATOMS: atom_id res chain seq x y z
N MET A 1 11.50 -19.55 6.01
CA MET A 1 12.06 -18.29 5.47
C MET A 1 12.62 -18.53 4.09
N ILE A 2 11.94 -18.05 3.06
CA ILE A 2 12.45 -18.07 1.69
C ILE A 2 13.55 -17.01 1.62
N ARG A 3 14.76 -17.39 2.02
CA ARG A 3 15.98 -16.68 1.65
C ARG A 3 16.53 -17.42 0.43
N SER A 4 16.21 -16.94 -0.77
CA SER A 4 17.08 -17.26 -1.91
C SER A 4 18.49 -16.73 -1.61
N LEU A 5 19.50 -17.45 -2.09
CA LEU A 5 20.92 -17.21 -1.84
C LEU A 5 21.32 -15.76 -2.16
N GLN A 6 22.01 -15.15 -1.18
CA GLN A 6 22.90 -13.96 -1.22
C GLN A 6 22.30 -12.58 -0.91
N ALA A 7 22.55 -12.13 0.33
CA ALA A 7 22.66 -10.71 0.67
C ALA A 7 23.95 -10.13 0.06
N GLY A 8 23.90 -8.90 -0.48
CA GLY A 8 25.08 -8.18 -0.99
C GLY A 8 25.42 -8.38 -2.47
N PHE A 9 24.63 -9.14 -3.25
CA PHE A 9 24.79 -9.24 -4.70
C PHE A 9 23.88 -8.26 -5.44
N SER A 10 24.45 -7.35 -6.23
CA SER A 10 23.69 -6.61 -7.26
C SER A 10 23.58 -7.49 -8.51
N ARG A 11 22.68 -8.47 -8.46
CA ARG A 11 22.40 -9.34 -9.61
C ARG A 11 21.33 -8.67 -10.48
N VAL A 12 21.65 -8.43 -11.75
CA VAL A 12 20.64 -8.15 -12.78
C VAL A 12 20.32 -9.49 -13.43
N ASP A 13 19.32 -10.18 -12.91
CA ASP A 13 18.77 -11.37 -13.56
C ASP A 13 17.86 -10.94 -14.70
N GLY A 14 18.45 -10.71 -15.87
CA GLY A 14 17.72 -10.33 -17.08
C GLY A 14 18.01 -8.91 -17.54
N ILE A 15 16.96 -8.21 -17.99
CA ILE A 15 17.05 -6.84 -18.51
C ILE A 15 16.45 -5.91 -17.45
N GLY A 16 17.22 -4.92 -17.02
CA GLY A 16 16.73 -3.84 -16.16
C GLY A 16 16.39 -2.61 -16.98
N LEU A 17 15.23 -2.00 -16.72
CA LEU A 17 14.87 -0.70 -17.28
C LEU A 17 15.26 0.39 -16.27
N ARG A 18 16.30 1.17 -16.58
CA ARG A 18 16.64 2.38 -15.82
C ARG A 18 16.03 3.58 -16.56
N MET A 19 14.83 3.99 -16.14
CA MET A 19 14.11 5.10 -16.78
C MET A 19 14.63 6.47 -16.34
N PHE A 20 15.17 6.56 -15.12
CA PHE A 20 15.65 7.80 -14.52
C PHE A 20 17.12 7.71 -14.10
N SER A 21 17.83 8.82 -14.31
CA SER A 21 19.08 9.16 -13.63
C SER A 21 18.84 9.51 -12.16
N GLU A 22 19.92 9.58 -11.37
CA GLU A 22 19.82 10.01 -9.96
C GLU A 22 19.39 11.48 -9.85
N ASP A 23 19.87 12.35 -10.74
CA ASP A 23 19.48 13.76 -10.77
C ASP A 23 17.99 13.94 -11.09
N GLU A 24 17.42 13.12 -11.98
CA GLU A 24 15.98 13.17 -12.27
C GLU A 24 15.13 12.65 -11.11
N LEU A 25 15.57 11.60 -10.40
CA LEU A 25 14.91 11.14 -9.18
C LEU A 25 14.98 12.22 -8.09
N PHE A 26 16.13 12.87 -7.94
CA PHE A 26 16.31 13.99 -7.02
C PHE A 26 15.43 15.19 -7.39
N ALA A 27 15.24 15.48 -8.68
CA ALA A 27 14.34 16.54 -9.14
C ALA A 27 12.88 16.23 -8.79
N ILE A 28 12.41 14.99 -8.99
CA ILE A 28 11.07 14.57 -8.56
C ILE A 28 10.92 14.66 -7.04
N HIS A 29 11.95 14.27 -6.29
CA HIS A 29 11.95 14.39 -4.84
C HIS A 29 11.84 15.86 -4.40
N CYS A 30 12.67 16.76 -4.94
CA CYS A 30 12.62 18.19 -4.64
C CYS A 30 11.27 18.81 -4.97
N ALA A 31 10.71 18.51 -6.15
CA ALA A 31 9.38 18.98 -6.54
C ALA A 31 8.29 18.45 -5.60
N THR A 32 8.43 17.22 -5.10
CA THR A 32 7.52 16.65 -4.09
C THR A 32 7.59 17.40 -2.77
N LEU A 33 8.81 17.69 -2.29
CA LEU A 33 9.00 18.46 -1.07
C LEU A 33 8.44 19.87 -1.18
N GLU A 34 8.55 20.52 -2.34
CA GLU A 34 7.94 21.81 -2.62
C GLU A 34 6.41 21.75 -2.52
N VAL A 35 5.77 20.76 -3.15
CA VAL A 35 4.32 20.55 -3.04
C VAL A 35 3.90 20.31 -1.58
N MET A 36 4.60 19.43 -0.87
CA MET A 36 4.28 19.12 0.53
C MET A 36 4.50 20.31 1.47
N ARG A 37 5.49 21.17 1.21
CA ARG A 37 5.80 22.38 1.99
C ARG A 37 4.83 23.51 1.70
N ASP A 38 4.56 23.80 0.43
CA ASP A 38 3.88 25.03 0.04
C ASP A 38 2.37 24.84 -0.12
N THR A 39 1.97 23.70 -0.71
CA THR A 39 0.55 23.33 -0.90
C THR A 39 0.03 22.55 0.30
N GLY A 40 0.78 21.54 0.75
CA GLY A 40 0.35 20.62 1.81
C GLY A 40 -0.63 19.55 1.33
N LEU A 41 -1.08 18.72 2.27
CA LEU A 41 -2.11 17.71 2.05
C LEU A 41 -3.32 18.01 2.94
N TYR A 42 -4.51 17.68 2.46
CA TYR A 42 -5.68 17.60 3.32
C TYR A 42 -5.55 16.42 4.27
N VAL A 43 -5.77 16.64 5.58
CA VAL A 43 -5.70 15.63 6.62
C VAL A 43 -6.99 15.68 7.44
N GLY A 44 -7.95 14.82 7.09
CA GLY A 44 -9.30 14.89 7.64
C GLY A 44 -9.40 14.43 9.11
N SER A 45 -8.46 13.62 9.60
CA SER A 45 -8.48 13.18 11.00
C SER A 45 -7.87 14.24 11.90
N LYS A 46 -8.61 14.64 12.94
CA LYS A 46 -8.11 15.57 13.96
C LYS A 46 -6.92 14.99 14.73
N GLU A 47 -6.99 13.71 15.10
CA GLU A 47 -5.88 13.04 15.79
C GLU A 47 -4.62 13.00 14.90
N ALA A 48 -4.78 12.79 13.59
CA ALA A 48 -3.66 12.84 12.66
C ALA A 48 -3.00 14.23 12.59
N ARG A 49 -3.82 15.30 12.58
CA ARG A 49 -3.31 16.68 12.62
C ARG A 49 -2.54 16.96 13.91
N GLU A 50 -3.07 16.56 15.06
CA GLU A 50 -2.40 16.71 16.37
C GLU A 50 -1.06 15.96 16.42
N ILE A 51 -1.00 14.73 15.89
CA ILE A 51 0.25 13.96 15.79
C ILE A 51 1.26 14.64 14.87
N LEU A 52 0.81 15.15 13.73
CA LEU A 52 1.68 15.80 12.74
C LEU A 52 2.19 17.15 13.23
N ASP A 53 1.35 17.96 13.90
CA ASP A 53 1.75 19.21 14.56
C ASP A 53 2.83 18.94 15.61
N GLY A 54 2.61 17.94 16.48
CA GLY A 54 3.60 17.51 17.48
C GLY A 54 4.91 17.00 16.89
N ALA A 55 4.92 16.54 15.63
CA ALA A 55 6.11 16.13 14.89
C ALA A 55 6.81 17.28 14.14
N GLY A 56 6.22 18.49 14.14
CA GLY A 56 6.78 19.68 13.50
C GLY A 56 6.21 20.03 12.13
N ALA A 57 5.08 19.43 11.73
CA ALA A 57 4.30 19.89 10.59
C ALA A 57 3.55 21.20 10.93
N ILE A 58 3.14 21.95 9.91
CA ILE A 58 2.36 23.19 10.09
C ILE A 58 0.91 22.87 9.74
N VAL A 59 0.01 23.02 10.71
CA VAL A 59 -1.41 22.69 10.56
C VAL A 59 -2.25 23.95 10.39
N ASP A 60 -3.01 24.00 9.30
CA ASP A 60 -4.13 24.91 9.11
C ASP A 60 -5.41 24.16 9.50
N GLU A 61 -5.89 24.42 10.72
CA GLU A 61 -7.08 23.76 11.27
C GLU A 61 -8.38 24.18 10.57
N GLU A 62 -8.44 25.37 9.98
CA GLU A 62 -9.65 25.86 9.31
C GLU A 62 -9.91 25.09 8.02
N ASN A 63 -8.85 24.86 7.23
CA ASN A 63 -8.93 24.15 5.96
C ASN A 63 -8.58 22.65 6.05
N GLU A 64 -8.22 22.19 7.24
CA GLU A 64 -7.71 20.83 7.50
C GLU A 64 -6.49 20.47 6.63
N ILE A 65 -5.64 21.47 6.35
CA ILE A 65 -4.43 21.31 5.52
C ILE A 65 -3.21 21.19 6.43
N VAL A 66 -2.37 20.20 6.15
CA VAL A 66 -1.07 20.03 6.81
C VAL A 66 0.05 20.24 5.80
N LYS A 67 0.98 21.14 6.13
CA LYS A 67 2.20 21.40 5.37
C LYS A 67 3.38 20.75 6.04
N PHE A 68 4.22 20.09 5.26
CA PHE A 68 5.31 19.26 5.77
C PHE A 68 6.66 19.91 5.42
N PRO A 69 7.44 20.33 6.42
CA PRO A 69 8.80 20.76 6.18
C PRO A 69 9.66 19.62 5.59
N PRO A 70 10.62 19.91 4.69
CA PRO A 70 11.45 18.89 4.07
C PRO A 70 12.15 17.93 5.05
N TYR A 71 12.69 18.47 6.15
CA TYR A 71 13.41 17.68 7.15
C TYR A 71 12.52 16.59 7.79
N LEU A 72 11.21 16.86 7.94
CA LEU A 72 10.26 15.94 8.54
C LEU A 72 9.98 14.77 7.59
N VAL A 73 9.80 15.08 6.29
CA VAL A 73 9.60 14.07 5.25
C VAL A 73 10.81 13.15 5.15
N GLU A 74 12.01 13.73 5.11
CA GLU A 74 13.25 12.97 5.02
C GLU A 74 13.55 12.15 6.28
N ASP A 75 13.25 12.65 7.50
CA ASP A 75 13.39 11.86 8.73
C ASP A 75 12.46 10.65 8.72
N ALA A 76 11.21 10.81 8.27
CA ALA A 76 10.26 9.71 8.14
C ALA A 76 10.74 8.65 7.13
N ILE A 77 11.27 9.07 5.98
CA ILE A 77 11.87 8.13 5.01
C ILE A 77 13.00 7.34 5.66
N ARG A 78 13.93 8.03 6.35
CA ARG A 78 15.08 7.39 7.00
C ARG A 78 14.70 6.47 8.16
N SER A 79 13.59 6.76 8.85
CA SER A 79 13.16 5.97 10.00
C SER A 79 12.36 4.74 9.66
N ALA A 80 11.71 4.73 8.49
CA ALA A 80 10.98 3.58 8.00
C ALA A 80 11.95 2.42 7.68
N PRO A 81 11.61 1.17 8.03
CA PRO A 81 12.50 0.04 7.81
C PRO A 81 12.62 -0.29 6.32
N SER A 82 13.86 -0.40 5.83
CA SER A 82 14.17 -0.79 4.44
C SER A 82 13.92 -2.27 4.14
N THR A 83 13.75 -3.08 5.17
CA THR A 83 13.49 -4.52 5.09
C THR A 83 12.30 -4.90 5.97
N ILE A 84 11.32 -5.60 5.41
CA ILE A 84 10.12 -6.06 6.13
C ILE A 84 9.97 -7.57 5.94
N VAL A 85 9.61 -8.27 7.01
CA VAL A 85 9.21 -9.68 6.95
C VAL A 85 7.69 -9.76 6.84
N LEU A 86 7.21 -10.20 5.67
CA LEU A 86 5.82 -10.59 5.46
C LEU A 86 5.67 -12.03 5.92
N ALA A 87 5.29 -12.22 7.18
CA ALA A 87 5.21 -13.54 7.78
C ALA A 87 4.00 -14.32 7.27
N GLY A 88 4.21 -15.56 6.84
CA GLY A 88 3.10 -16.47 6.57
C GLY A 88 2.51 -17.03 7.86
N ARG A 89 1.23 -17.42 7.81
CA ARG A 89 0.62 -18.27 8.86
C ARG A 89 1.44 -19.55 9.04
N ASN A 90 1.94 -20.12 7.95
CA ASN A 90 2.99 -21.14 7.97
C ASN A 90 4.37 -20.49 7.76
N PRO A 91 5.32 -20.60 8.71
CA PRO A 91 6.65 -19.98 8.60
C PRO A 91 7.51 -20.41 7.41
N LYS A 92 7.16 -21.52 6.75
CA LYS A 92 7.84 -21.92 5.51
C LYS A 92 7.63 -20.89 4.39
N TYR A 93 6.52 -20.16 4.39
CA TYR A 93 6.13 -19.17 3.38
C TYR A 93 6.51 -17.72 3.74
N ASP A 94 7.38 -17.51 4.72
CA ASP A 94 7.86 -16.16 5.00
C ASP A 94 8.57 -15.56 3.82
N TYR A 95 8.12 -14.36 3.48
CA TYR A 95 8.69 -13.56 2.43
C TYR A 95 9.31 -12.30 3.03
N VAL A 96 10.61 -12.12 2.80
CA VAL A 96 11.30 -10.89 3.20
C VAL A 96 11.32 -9.98 2.00
N ILE A 97 10.68 -8.81 2.10
CA ILE A 97 10.78 -7.74 1.12
C ILE A 97 12.00 -6.89 1.48
N ASP A 98 13.00 -6.89 0.60
CA ASP A 98 14.31 -6.27 0.83
C ASP A 98 14.98 -5.94 -0.51
N GLY A 99 15.63 -4.77 -0.57
CA GLY A 99 16.48 -4.34 -1.66
C GLY A 99 15.84 -4.50 -3.05
N LYS A 100 16.44 -5.36 -3.88
CA LYS A 100 16.00 -5.61 -5.27
C LYS A 100 15.19 -6.91 -5.41
N ARG A 101 14.73 -7.50 -4.32
CA ARG A 101 13.98 -8.75 -4.39
C ARG A 101 12.57 -8.51 -4.95
N VAL A 102 12.25 -9.21 -6.02
CA VAL A 102 10.93 -9.18 -6.65
C VAL A 102 10.12 -10.40 -6.21
N GLY A 103 8.87 -10.16 -5.83
CA GLY A 103 7.89 -11.18 -5.51
C GLY A 103 6.60 -10.90 -6.26
N PHE A 104 5.94 -11.94 -6.74
CA PHE A 104 4.66 -11.82 -7.41
C PHE A 104 3.52 -12.17 -6.45
N LEU A 105 2.41 -11.49 -6.64
CA LEU A 105 1.16 -11.76 -5.96
C LEU A 105 0.00 -11.56 -6.93
N ASN A 106 -1.19 -12.00 -6.53
CA ASN A 106 -2.37 -11.77 -7.34
C ASN A 106 -2.79 -10.29 -7.33
N PHE A 107 -3.41 -9.84 -8.42
CA PHE A 107 -4.05 -8.52 -8.46
C PHE A 107 -5.30 -8.49 -7.57
N GLY A 108 -5.69 -7.30 -7.11
CA GLY A 108 -6.79 -7.12 -6.15
C GLY A 108 -7.76 -5.99 -6.48
N GLU A 109 -8.79 -5.97 -5.63
CA GLU A 109 -10.04 -5.19 -5.67
C GLU A 109 -10.94 -5.43 -6.89
N GLY A 110 -11.01 -6.68 -7.36
CA GLY A 110 -12.08 -7.07 -8.28
C GLY A 110 -13.46 -6.92 -7.62
N LEU A 111 -14.34 -6.13 -8.25
CA LEU A 111 -15.72 -5.89 -7.78
C LEU A 111 -16.67 -7.05 -8.11
N ARG A 112 -16.30 -7.87 -9.09
CA ARG A 112 -17.10 -8.95 -9.65
C ARG A 112 -16.19 -10.04 -10.17
N VAL A 113 -16.77 -11.21 -10.44
CA VAL A 113 -16.04 -12.36 -10.97
C VAL A 113 -16.54 -12.73 -12.36
N ILE A 114 -15.63 -13.25 -13.18
CA ILE A 114 -16.00 -14.02 -14.36
C ILE A 114 -16.11 -15.47 -13.91
N ASP A 115 -17.29 -16.06 -14.02
CA ASP A 115 -17.47 -17.47 -13.68
C ASP A 115 -16.59 -18.34 -14.60
N PRO A 116 -15.73 -19.21 -14.06
CA PRO A 116 -14.78 -19.96 -14.88
C PRO A 116 -15.45 -20.95 -15.83
N TYR A 117 -16.70 -21.36 -15.56
CA TYR A 117 -17.45 -22.33 -16.35
C TYR A 117 -18.41 -21.64 -17.31
N THR A 118 -19.26 -20.74 -16.82
CA THR A 118 -20.27 -20.07 -17.67
C THR A 118 -19.70 -18.89 -18.45
N LYS A 119 -18.55 -18.35 -18.02
CA LYS A 119 -17.93 -17.11 -18.52
C LYS A 119 -18.78 -15.85 -18.32
N GLU A 120 -19.83 -15.94 -17.49
CA GLU A 120 -20.67 -14.80 -17.16
C GLU A 120 -20.02 -13.91 -16.11
N TYR A 121 -20.28 -12.61 -16.22
CA TYR A 121 -19.81 -11.62 -15.26
C TYR A 121 -20.86 -11.41 -14.17
N ARG A 122 -20.56 -11.83 -12.94
CA ARG A 122 -21.50 -11.84 -11.82
C ARG A 122 -20.92 -11.19 -10.55
N PRO A 123 -21.77 -10.72 -9.61
CA PRO A 123 -21.33 -10.34 -8.28
C PRO A 123 -20.49 -11.43 -7.61
N SER A 124 -19.48 -11.00 -6.87
CA SER A 124 -18.63 -11.88 -6.06
C SER A 124 -19.31 -12.24 -4.74
N THR A 125 -19.10 -13.48 -4.31
CA THR A 125 -19.57 -14.04 -3.05
C THR A 125 -18.41 -14.19 -2.07
N LYS A 126 -18.72 -14.43 -0.79
CA LYS A 126 -17.69 -14.76 0.21
C LYS A 126 -16.95 -16.07 -0.14
N ASP A 127 -17.63 -16.99 -0.81
CA ASP A 127 -17.02 -18.23 -1.31
C ASP A 127 -16.02 -17.96 -2.45
N ASP A 128 -16.29 -16.98 -3.34
CA ASP A 128 -15.31 -16.54 -4.34
C ASP A 128 -14.03 -15.98 -3.68
N VAL A 129 -14.17 -15.23 -2.58
CA VAL A 129 -13.03 -14.73 -1.78
C VAL A 129 -12.20 -15.91 -1.24
N ALA A 130 -12.86 -16.91 -0.65
CA ALA A 130 -12.19 -18.10 -0.11
C ALA A 130 -11.47 -18.91 -1.20
N LYS A 131 -12.15 -19.16 -2.33
CA LYS A 131 -11.59 -19.88 -3.47
C LYS A 131 -10.41 -19.15 -4.11
N ALA A 132 -10.50 -17.82 -4.27
CA ALA A 132 -9.40 -17.02 -4.79
C ALA A 132 -8.18 -17.09 -3.85
N ALA A 133 -8.37 -17.01 -2.53
CA ALA A 133 -7.31 -17.19 -1.55
C ALA A 133 -6.68 -18.60 -1.64
N LEU A 134 -7.50 -19.64 -1.77
CA LEU A 134 -7.04 -21.03 -1.88
C LEU A 134 -6.21 -21.26 -3.16
N ILE A 135 -6.63 -20.70 -4.30
CA ILE A 135 -5.85 -20.74 -5.55
C ILE A 135 -4.51 -20.04 -5.34
N CYS A 136 -4.50 -18.86 -4.73
CA CYS A 136 -3.27 -18.12 -4.43
C CYS A 136 -2.36 -18.91 -3.47
N ASP A 137 -2.92 -19.66 -2.52
CA ASP A 137 -2.14 -20.51 -1.62
C ASP A 137 -1.43 -21.65 -2.36
N ALA A 138 -2.12 -22.26 -3.32
CA ALA A 138 -1.60 -23.39 -4.10
C ALA A 138 -0.52 -23.00 -5.12
N LEU A 139 -0.46 -21.73 -5.56
CA LEU A 139 0.50 -21.28 -6.58
C LEU A 139 1.84 -20.87 -5.97
N ASP A 140 2.92 -21.61 -6.26
CA ASP A 140 4.27 -21.31 -5.76
C ASP A 140 4.79 -19.93 -6.19
N GLN A 141 4.33 -19.43 -7.33
CA GLN A 141 4.72 -18.13 -7.90
C GLN A 141 4.07 -16.95 -7.14
N VAL A 142 2.96 -17.18 -6.45
CA VAL A 142 2.28 -16.19 -5.62
C VAL A 142 2.89 -16.28 -4.22
N VAL A 143 3.81 -15.39 -3.89
CA VAL A 143 4.59 -15.46 -2.63
C VAL A 143 3.84 -14.87 -1.44
N VAL A 144 2.93 -13.93 -1.71
CA VAL A 144 1.99 -13.32 -0.76
C VAL A 144 0.64 -13.17 -1.43
N HIS A 145 -0.43 -13.07 -0.66
CA HIS A 145 -1.79 -12.90 -1.17
C HIS A 145 -2.26 -11.46 -0.96
N ASN A 146 -2.88 -10.86 -1.97
CA ASN A 146 -3.72 -9.68 -1.78
C ASN A 146 -5.18 -10.10 -1.93
N ARG A 147 -6.11 -9.48 -1.20
CA ARG A 147 -7.54 -9.75 -1.41
C ARG A 147 -7.92 -9.53 -2.89
N ALA A 148 -8.18 -10.63 -3.60
CA ALA A 148 -8.44 -10.62 -5.03
C ALA A 148 -9.76 -9.92 -5.37
N VAL A 149 -10.81 -10.28 -4.64
CA VAL A 149 -12.18 -9.78 -4.81
C VAL A 149 -12.81 -9.49 -3.45
N GLY A 150 -13.78 -8.58 -3.39
CA GLY A 150 -14.59 -8.36 -2.19
C GLY A 150 -15.83 -9.23 -2.19
N ALA A 151 -16.34 -9.65 -1.02
CA ALA A 151 -17.64 -10.32 -0.91
C ALA A 151 -18.79 -9.30 -1.11
N ASP A 152 -19.16 -9.04 -2.38
CA ASP A 152 -20.14 -8.01 -2.75
C ASP A 152 -21.53 -8.26 -2.14
N GLU A 153 -21.88 -9.52 -1.90
CA GLU A 153 -23.13 -9.91 -1.24
C GLU A 153 -23.23 -9.50 0.25
N MET A 154 -22.13 -9.10 0.88
CA MET A 154 -22.08 -8.74 2.30
C MET A 154 -22.27 -7.24 2.52
N PRO A 155 -22.87 -6.79 3.64
CA PRO A 155 -23.07 -5.36 3.90
C PRO A 155 -21.75 -4.59 3.92
N GLY A 156 -21.67 -3.52 3.12
CA GLY A 156 -20.46 -2.71 2.92
C GLY A 156 -19.65 -2.38 4.19
N PRO A 157 -20.28 -1.84 5.26
CA PRO A 157 -19.56 -1.46 6.47
C PRO A 157 -18.81 -2.60 7.18
N VAL A 158 -19.21 -3.85 7.00
CA VAL A 158 -18.62 -5.03 7.63
C VAL A 158 -18.03 -6.02 6.63
N GLN A 159 -18.09 -5.73 5.32
CA GLN A 159 -17.53 -6.57 4.28
C GLN A 159 -16.06 -6.95 4.51
N PRO A 160 -15.17 -6.04 4.98
CA PRO A 160 -13.78 -6.40 5.30
C PRO A 160 -13.63 -7.53 6.32
N LEU A 161 -14.56 -7.64 7.28
CA LEU A 161 -14.54 -8.71 8.28
C LEU A 161 -14.88 -10.05 7.67
N HIS A 162 -15.88 -10.10 6.78
CA HIS A 162 -16.24 -11.31 6.04
C HIS A 162 -15.15 -11.74 5.07
N ASN A 163 -14.47 -10.78 4.44
CA ASN A 163 -13.29 -11.07 3.61
C ASN A 163 -12.18 -11.70 4.46
N ALA A 164 -11.85 -11.12 5.62
CA ALA A 164 -10.84 -11.68 6.52
C ALA A 164 -11.20 -13.08 7.03
N GLU A 165 -12.46 -13.28 7.43
CA GLU A 165 -13.02 -14.57 7.83
C GLU A 165 -12.91 -15.64 6.73
N ALA A 166 -13.05 -15.25 5.46
CA ALA A 166 -12.89 -16.15 4.31
C ALA A 166 -11.41 -16.40 3.95
N ILE A 167 -10.55 -15.37 4.03
CA ILE A 167 -9.14 -15.46 3.62
C ILE A 167 -8.32 -16.25 4.63
N PHE A 168 -8.40 -15.93 5.92
CA PHE A 168 -7.51 -16.50 6.93
C PHE A 168 -7.49 -18.04 7.00
N PRO A 169 -8.64 -18.75 6.86
CA PRO A 169 -8.62 -20.21 6.81
C PRO A 169 -7.97 -20.76 5.54
N ASN A 170 -8.09 -20.05 4.41
CA ASN A 170 -7.76 -20.51 3.07
C ASN A 170 -6.39 -20.05 2.54
N ILE A 171 -5.64 -19.27 3.33
CA ILE A 171 -4.27 -18.85 2.99
C ILE A 171 -3.30 -19.25 4.10
N SER A 172 -2.15 -19.82 3.72
CA SER A 172 -1.05 -20.15 4.61
C SER A 172 0.13 -19.17 4.50
N LYS A 173 0.15 -18.38 3.41
CA LYS A 173 1.08 -17.28 3.13
C LYS A 173 0.65 -15.98 3.84
N HIS A 174 1.49 -14.95 3.78
CA HIS A 174 1.13 -13.61 4.26
C HIS A 174 0.01 -13.02 3.41
N CYS A 175 -0.91 -12.26 4.00
CA CYS A 175 -2.01 -11.65 3.26
C CYS A 175 -2.17 -10.13 3.48
N PHE A 176 -2.63 -9.44 2.44
CA PHE A 176 -3.06 -8.05 2.45
C PHE A 176 -4.58 -7.97 2.33
N ILE A 177 -5.21 -7.19 3.20
CA ILE A 177 -6.67 -6.98 3.28
C ILE A 177 -6.91 -5.52 3.64
N GLY A 178 -7.70 -4.80 2.85
CA GLY A 178 -8.14 -3.45 3.19
C GLY A 178 -9.21 -3.47 4.28
N ALA A 179 -9.06 -2.63 5.30
CA ALA A 179 -9.97 -2.60 6.45
C ALA A 179 -11.17 -1.65 6.28
N MET A 180 -11.09 -0.67 5.36
CA MET A 180 -12.05 0.43 5.14
C MET A 180 -12.27 1.39 6.31
N ASN A 181 -12.22 0.94 7.56
CA ASN A 181 -12.27 1.79 8.74
C ASN A 181 -11.46 1.17 9.90
N VAL A 182 -11.15 1.99 10.90
CA VAL A 182 -10.33 1.60 12.06
C VAL A 182 -11.00 0.53 12.93
N GLN A 183 -12.33 0.48 12.99
CA GLN A 183 -13.07 -0.50 13.79
C GLN A 183 -12.94 -1.90 13.18
N ASN A 184 -13.03 -1.99 11.85
CA ASN A 184 -12.76 -3.22 11.13
C ASN A 184 -11.29 -3.62 11.22
N PHE A 185 -10.37 -2.66 11.10
CA PHE A 185 -8.93 -2.92 11.26
C PHE A 185 -8.63 -3.58 12.61
N LYS A 186 -9.14 -3.01 13.71
CA LYS A 186 -8.98 -3.57 15.06
C LYS A 186 -9.49 -5.01 15.17
N LYS A 187 -10.66 -5.30 14.59
CA LYS A 187 -11.25 -6.65 14.57
C LYS A 187 -10.46 -7.64 13.70
N ILE A 188 -9.95 -7.21 12.54
CA ILE A 188 -9.08 -8.05 11.70
C ILE A 188 -7.78 -8.39 12.45
N VAL A 189 -7.21 -7.42 13.17
CA VAL A 189 -6.04 -7.66 14.03
C VAL A 189 -6.37 -8.65 15.15
N GLU A 190 -7.57 -8.59 15.74
CA GLU A 190 -8.01 -9.58 16.73
C GLU A 190 -8.17 -10.99 16.15
N MET A 191 -8.70 -11.11 14.92
CA MET A 191 -8.74 -12.39 14.20
C MET A 191 -7.32 -12.93 13.95
N ALA A 192 -6.41 -12.09 13.46
CA ALA A 192 -5.02 -12.47 13.22
C ALA A 192 -4.32 -12.88 14.53
N ALA A 193 -4.56 -12.16 15.63
CA ALA A 193 -4.02 -12.47 16.94
C ALA A 193 -4.54 -13.82 17.46
N ALA A 194 -5.83 -14.12 17.27
CA ALA A 194 -6.39 -15.41 17.65
C ALA A 194 -5.73 -16.58 16.91
N ILE A 195 -5.38 -16.40 15.63
CA ILE A 195 -4.72 -17.42 14.81
C ILE A 195 -3.30 -17.72 15.30
N VAL A 196 -2.51 -16.70 15.63
CA VAL A 196 -1.11 -16.88 16.07
C VAL A 196 -0.97 -17.15 17.58
N GLY A 197 -2.07 -17.05 18.33
CA GLY A 197 -2.11 -17.34 19.77
C GLY A 197 -1.77 -16.14 20.66
N GLY A 198 -2.14 -14.92 20.26
CA GLY A 198 -2.08 -13.70 21.07
C GLY A 198 -1.59 -12.47 20.32
N LYS A 199 -1.89 -11.27 20.87
CA LYS A 199 -1.46 -9.97 20.29
C LYS A 199 0.06 -9.79 20.34
N ASP A 200 0.73 -10.31 21.37
CA ASP A 200 2.19 -10.19 21.49
C ASP A 200 2.92 -11.02 20.43
N LYS A 201 2.46 -12.26 20.19
CA LYS A 201 2.96 -13.10 19.09
C LYS A 201 2.70 -12.48 17.72
N LEU A 202 1.55 -11.84 17.54
CA LEU A 202 1.24 -11.12 16.31
C LEU A 202 2.18 -9.93 16.10
N ARG A 203 2.51 -9.17 17.15
CA ARG A 203 3.44 -8.04 17.08
C ARG A 203 4.86 -8.46 16.71
N GLU A 204 5.32 -9.59 17.25
CA GLU A 204 6.63 -10.16 16.88
C GLU A 204 6.64 -10.62 15.43
N ARG A 205 5.49 -11.05 14.91
CA ARG A 205 5.38 -11.73 13.63
C ARG A 205 4.01 -11.52 12.95
N PRO A 206 3.78 -10.33 12.34
CA PRO A 206 2.50 -10.03 11.71
C PRO A 206 2.22 -10.95 10.51
N ILE A 207 1.14 -11.73 10.57
CA ILE A 207 0.70 -12.60 9.47
C ILE A 207 -0.17 -11.88 8.42
N TYR A 208 -0.41 -10.59 8.66
CA TYR A 208 -1.31 -9.74 7.90
C TYR A 208 -0.75 -8.31 7.84
N SER A 209 -0.99 -7.65 6.72
CA SER A 209 -0.71 -6.23 6.50
C SER A 209 -1.95 -5.53 5.93
N THR A 210 -2.16 -4.27 6.28
CA THR A 210 -3.27 -3.49 5.71
C THR A 210 -2.81 -2.71 4.48
N ILE A 211 -3.76 -2.45 3.58
CA ILE A 211 -3.59 -1.51 2.47
C ILE A 211 -4.37 -0.24 2.82
N VAL A 212 -3.75 0.91 2.55
CA VAL A 212 -4.37 2.22 2.70
C VAL A 212 -4.11 3.03 1.43
N CYS A 213 -5.16 3.66 0.92
CA CYS A 213 -5.10 4.44 -0.30
C CYS A 213 -5.38 5.91 0.02
N PRO A 214 -4.39 6.80 -0.09
CA PRO A 214 -4.67 8.24 -0.13
C PRO A 214 -5.67 8.56 -1.26
N THR A 215 -6.49 9.59 -1.05
CA THR A 215 -7.44 10.04 -2.07
C THR A 215 -6.81 11.17 -2.86
N SER A 216 -6.57 10.93 -4.15
CA SER A 216 -5.98 11.94 -5.02
C SER A 216 -7.00 13.00 -5.44
N PRO A 217 -6.57 14.28 -5.58
CA PRO A 217 -5.23 14.79 -5.28
C PRO A 217 -5.03 15.14 -3.79
N LEU A 218 -3.91 14.70 -3.21
CA LEU A 218 -3.31 15.20 -1.97
C LEU A 218 -4.20 15.11 -0.71
N LYS A 219 -4.97 14.02 -0.53
CA LYS A 219 -5.82 13.84 0.66
C LYS A 219 -5.51 12.57 1.44
N LEU A 220 -5.32 12.75 2.74
CA LEU A 220 -5.39 11.71 3.76
C LEU A 220 -6.75 11.84 4.45
N VAL A 221 -7.75 11.09 3.97
CA VAL A 221 -9.10 11.08 4.55
C VAL A 221 -9.09 10.48 5.96
N ALA A 222 -10.05 10.84 6.80
CA ALA A 222 -10.06 10.44 8.21
C ALA A 222 -10.20 8.91 8.39
N THR A 223 -11.36 8.38 8.03
CA THR A 223 -11.80 7.03 8.38
C THR A 223 -11.04 5.93 7.61
N GLU A 224 -10.89 6.11 6.30
CA GLU A 224 -10.33 5.11 5.38
C GLU A 224 -8.80 5.17 5.28
N CYS A 225 -8.17 6.21 5.82
CA CYS A 225 -6.73 6.43 5.71
C CYS A 225 -6.09 6.76 7.06
N CYS A 226 -6.27 7.97 7.57
CA CYS A 226 -5.55 8.46 8.75
C CYS A 226 -5.69 7.54 9.98
N ASP A 227 -6.92 7.20 10.34
CA ASP A 227 -7.20 6.46 11.57
C ASP A 227 -6.65 5.02 11.51
N ILE A 228 -6.66 4.42 10.31
CA ILE A 228 -6.06 3.10 10.07
C ILE A 228 -4.54 3.19 10.15
N VAL A 229 -3.91 4.22 9.57
CA VAL A 229 -2.45 4.41 9.61
C VAL A 229 -1.95 4.55 11.04
N ILE A 230 -2.62 5.39 11.84
CA ILE A 230 -2.28 5.62 13.25
C ILE A 230 -2.41 4.30 14.03
N GLU A 231 -3.53 3.61 13.89
CA GLU A 231 -3.77 2.36 14.62
C GLU A 231 -2.80 1.25 14.18
N ALA A 232 -2.52 1.12 12.88
CA ALA A 232 -1.57 0.14 12.36
C ALA A 232 -0.15 0.38 12.88
N ALA A 233 0.32 1.64 12.89
CA ALA A 233 1.61 2.00 13.46
C ALA A 233 1.70 1.64 14.96
N ARG A 234 0.66 1.97 15.74
CA ARG A 234 0.57 1.59 17.17
C ARG A 234 0.62 0.07 17.36
N GLN A 235 -0.04 -0.69 16.51
CA GLN A 235 -0.10 -2.15 16.59
C GLN A 235 1.13 -2.86 15.99
N GLY A 236 1.98 -2.15 15.23
CA GLY A 236 3.12 -2.74 14.52
C GLY A 236 2.72 -3.56 13.30
N ILE A 237 1.56 -3.26 12.71
CA ILE A 237 1.09 -3.90 11.47
C ILE A 237 1.56 -3.06 10.28
N THR A 238 2.12 -3.72 9.27
CA THR A 238 2.60 -3.04 8.07
C THR A 238 1.46 -2.39 7.31
N VAL A 239 1.70 -1.16 6.86
CA VAL A 239 0.80 -0.43 5.95
C VAL A 239 1.42 -0.36 4.56
N CYS A 240 0.71 -0.88 3.56
CA CYS A 240 1.03 -0.61 2.16
C CYS A 240 0.25 0.61 1.69
N PHE A 241 0.96 1.71 1.45
CA PHE A 241 0.38 2.93 0.91
C PHE A 241 0.28 2.81 -0.60
N ILE A 242 -0.92 2.93 -1.16
CA ILE A 242 -1.13 2.85 -2.60
C ILE A 242 -1.81 4.13 -3.08
N SER A 243 -1.05 5.04 -3.67
CA SER A 243 -1.66 6.15 -4.41
C SER A 243 -2.18 5.65 -5.76
N MET A 244 -3.33 6.19 -6.15
CA MET A 244 -4.07 5.87 -7.38
C MET A 244 -4.40 7.15 -8.16
N ALA A 245 -3.47 8.10 -8.17
CA ALA A 245 -3.59 9.29 -8.99
C ALA A 245 -3.82 8.92 -10.48
N MET A 246 -4.73 9.64 -11.12
CA MET A 246 -5.03 9.49 -12.54
C MET A 246 -4.52 10.73 -13.27
N ALA A 247 -3.53 10.54 -14.16
CA ALA A 247 -3.03 11.61 -15.00
C ALA A 247 -4.18 12.17 -15.85
N GLY A 248 -4.38 13.50 -15.77
CA GLY A 248 -5.44 14.20 -16.49
C GLY A 248 -6.82 14.17 -15.83
N ALA A 249 -6.95 13.60 -14.63
CA ALA A 249 -8.18 13.63 -13.84
C ALA A 249 -7.93 14.07 -12.40
N THR A 250 -7.41 13.17 -11.56
CA THR A 250 -7.14 13.42 -10.13
C THR A 250 -5.70 13.84 -9.86
N SER A 251 -4.95 14.16 -10.91
CA SER A 251 -3.59 14.71 -10.88
C SER A 251 -3.32 15.45 -12.20
N PRO A 252 -2.20 16.19 -12.33
CA PRO A 252 -1.82 16.84 -13.58
C PRO A 252 -1.84 15.87 -14.78
N VAL A 253 -2.00 16.39 -16.00
CA VAL A 253 -2.00 15.56 -17.21
C VAL A 253 -0.62 14.99 -17.56
N THR A 254 0.45 15.59 -17.04
CA THR A 254 1.82 15.14 -17.30
C THR A 254 2.21 14.03 -16.33
N LEU A 255 2.87 12.98 -16.83
CA LEU A 255 3.28 11.85 -15.98
C LEU A 255 4.23 12.25 -14.86
N ALA A 256 5.13 13.22 -15.10
CA ALA A 256 6.01 13.74 -14.07
C ALA A 256 5.24 14.48 -12.96
N GLY A 257 4.25 15.31 -13.31
CA GLY A 257 3.39 15.98 -12.33
C GLY A 257 2.49 15.00 -11.57
N THR A 258 2.00 13.96 -12.24
CA THR A 258 1.32 12.84 -11.60
C THR A 258 2.23 12.10 -10.62
N LEU A 259 3.48 11.85 -10.98
CA LEU A 259 4.45 11.18 -10.12
C LEU A 259 4.77 12.01 -8.86
N VAL A 260 4.88 13.34 -8.99
CA VAL A 260 5.02 14.25 -7.86
C VAL A 260 3.80 14.19 -6.93
N THR A 261 2.60 14.21 -7.49
CA THR A 261 1.34 14.09 -6.71
C THR A 261 1.27 12.75 -5.96
N HIS A 262 1.54 11.66 -6.68
CA HIS A 262 1.64 10.31 -6.15
C HIS A 262 2.64 10.23 -4.99
N ASN A 263 3.84 10.77 -5.19
CA ASN A 263 4.91 10.71 -4.21
C ASN A 263 4.56 11.52 -2.96
N ALA A 264 3.95 12.72 -3.12
CA ALA A 264 3.48 13.52 -1.99
C ALA A 264 2.43 12.78 -1.14
N GLU A 265 1.49 12.08 -1.78
CA GLU A 265 0.45 11.30 -1.10
C GLU A 265 1.02 10.12 -0.30
N VAL A 266 1.92 9.34 -0.92
CA VAL A 266 2.56 8.19 -0.26
C VAL A 266 3.45 8.66 0.88
N LEU A 267 4.28 9.69 0.65
CA LEU A 267 5.16 10.24 1.68
C LEU A 267 4.39 10.90 2.82
N GLY A 268 3.26 11.57 2.56
CA GLY A 268 2.38 12.10 3.61
C GLY A 268 1.85 11.00 4.53
N GLY A 269 1.43 9.86 3.97
CA GLY A 269 1.04 8.68 4.74
C GLY A 269 2.20 8.09 5.56
N ILE A 270 3.40 8.00 4.97
CA ILE A 270 4.61 7.53 5.66
C ILE A 270 4.98 8.47 6.82
N VAL A 271 4.95 9.79 6.63
CA VAL A 271 5.20 10.76 7.71
C VAL A 271 4.22 10.56 8.86
N LEU A 272 2.92 10.41 8.59
CA LEU A 272 1.92 10.13 9.64
C LEU A 272 2.23 8.82 10.39
N SER A 273 2.62 7.77 9.67
CA SER A 273 3.00 6.49 10.27
C SER A 273 4.22 6.62 11.19
N GLN A 274 5.28 7.30 10.73
CA GLN A 274 6.52 7.46 11.49
C GLN A 274 6.39 8.45 12.65
N ALA A 275 5.57 9.50 12.49
CA ALA A 275 5.22 10.41 13.58
C ALA A 275 4.41 9.70 14.68
N THR A 276 3.54 8.76 14.29
CA THR A 276 2.79 7.93 15.24
C THR A 276 3.71 6.96 15.99
N ARG A 277 4.59 6.26 15.25
CA ARG A 277 5.56 5.33 15.84
C ARG A 277 6.77 5.19 14.93
N LYS A 278 7.89 5.79 15.33
CA LYS A 278 9.16 5.71 14.61
C LYS A 278 9.59 4.25 14.42
N GLY A 279 9.89 3.85 13.18
CA GLY A 279 10.22 2.48 12.81
C GLY A 279 9.03 1.59 12.46
N ALA A 280 7.80 2.12 12.41
CA ALA A 280 6.64 1.35 11.94
C ALA A 280 6.86 0.88 10.48
N PRO A 281 6.54 -0.38 10.15
CA PRO A 281 6.78 -0.92 8.82
C PRO A 281 5.79 -0.35 7.79
N VAL A 282 6.31 0.10 6.65
CA VAL A 282 5.53 0.69 5.55
C VAL A 282 6.03 0.20 4.19
N ILE A 283 5.14 0.13 3.21
CA ILE A 283 5.47 -0.20 1.82
C ILE A 283 5.05 0.98 0.93
N TYR A 284 5.98 1.44 0.10
CA TYR A 284 5.78 2.51 -0.88
C TYR A 284 5.14 1.92 -2.13
N GLY A 285 3.86 2.23 -2.38
CA GLY A 285 3.05 1.55 -3.38
C GLY A 285 2.34 2.44 -4.39
N SER A 286 2.07 1.88 -5.57
CA SER A 286 1.35 2.56 -6.67
C SER A 286 0.37 1.65 -7.39
N SER A 287 -0.78 2.22 -7.74
CA SER A 287 -1.61 1.79 -8.86
C SER A 287 -2.07 3.01 -9.69
N THR A 288 -1.25 4.06 -9.70
CA THR A 288 -1.41 5.29 -10.47
C THR A 288 -1.40 4.99 -11.97
N THR A 289 -2.30 5.63 -12.71
CA THR A 289 -2.47 5.45 -14.16
C THR A 289 -2.86 6.77 -14.83
N ILE A 290 -3.34 6.71 -16.07
CA ILE A 290 -3.90 7.82 -16.85
C ILE A 290 -5.42 7.66 -16.96
N MET A 291 -6.15 8.77 -17.16
CA MET A 291 -7.55 8.71 -17.55
C MET A 291 -7.69 8.37 -19.05
N ASP A 292 -8.48 7.35 -19.37
CA ASP A 292 -8.96 7.18 -20.75
C ASP A 292 -10.05 8.22 -21.03
N LEU A 293 -9.73 9.25 -21.82
CA LEU A 293 -10.66 10.32 -22.15
C LEU A 293 -11.86 9.85 -22.98
N LYS A 294 -11.76 8.71 -23.69
CA LYS A 294 -12.86 8.19 -24.51
C LYS A 294 -13.90 7.45 -23.66
N THR A 295 -13.44 6.65 -22.70
CA THR A 295 -14.31 5.79 -21.88
C THR A 295 -14.52 6.31 -20.46
N ALA A 296 -13.80 7.36 -20.07
CA ALA A 296 -13.75 7.90 -18.71
C ALA A 296 -13.40 6.83 -17.66
N THR A 297 -12.46 5.92 -18.00
CA THR A 297 -11.99 4.84 -17.13
C THR A 297 -10.55 5.07 -16.67
N ALA A 298 -10.12 4.25 -15.70
CA ALA A 298 -8.73 4.16 -15.22
C ALA A 298 -8.07 2.88 -15.78
N PRO A 299 -7.56 2.88 -17.02
CA PRO A 299 -6.95 1.69 -17.63
C PRO A 299 -5.71 1.25 -16.87
N VAL A 300 -5.79 0.10 -16.18
CA VAL A 300 -4.64 -0.50 -15.48
C VAL A 300 -3.67 -1.24 -16.41
N GLY A 301 -4.04 -1.43 -17.68
CA GLY A 301 -3.17 -1.98 -18.73
C GLY A 301 -2.55 -0.92 -19.64
N SER A 302 -2.57 0.35 -19.25
CA SER A 302 -2.04 1.45 -20.05
C SER A 302 -0.50 1.45 -20.06
N PRO A 303 0.14 1.92 -21.15
CA PRO A 303 1.60 2.11 -21.16
C PRO A 303 2.05 3.14 -20.11
N GLU A 304 1.20 4.13 -19.80
CA GLU A 304 1.44 5.12 -18.75
C GLU A 304 1.58 4.48 -17.37
N LEU A 305 0.71 3.53 -17.01
CA LEU A 305 0.86 2.76 -15.77
C LEU A 305 2.19 1.99 -15.75
N GLY A 306 2.58 1.38 -16.87
CA GLY A 306 3.87 0.68 -16.97
C GLY A 306 5.07 1.61 -16.71
N MET A 307 5.05 2.81 -17.29
CA MET A 307 6.07 3.84 -17.07
C MET A 307 6.08 4.35 -15.64
N ILE A 308 4.89 4.61 -15.06
CA ILE A 308 4.76 5.05 -13.66
C ILE A 308 5.24 3.97 -12.70
N ASN A 309 4.91 2.71 -12.93
CA ASN A 309 5.38 1.60 -12.09
C ASN A 309 6.90 1.48 -12.08
N ALA A 310 7.54 1.60 -13.24
CA ALA A 310 8.99 1.62 -13.31
C ALA A 310 9.59 2.83 -12.57
N ALA A 311 8.98 4.01 -12.69
CA ALA A 311 9.38 5.21 -11.96
C ALA A 311 9.25 5.04 -10.43
N VAL A 312 8.13 4.49 -9.98
CA VAL A 312 7.82 4.23 -8.57
C VAL A 312 8.80 3.23 -7.97
N ALA A 313 9.11 2.15 -8.68
CA ALA A 313 10.11 1.19 -8.22
C ALA A 313 11.49 1.86 -8.04
N GLN A 314 11.89 2.76 -8.94
CA GLN A 314 13.14 3.51 -8.82
C GLN A 314 13.11 4.52 -7.67
N LEU A 315 11.99 5.23 -7.44
CA LEU A 315 11.84 6.14 -6.30
C LEU A 315 11.87 5.40 -4.97
N ALA A 316 11.17 4.28 -4.85
CA ALA A 316 11.21 3.46 -3.65
C ALA A 316 12.64 2.97 -3.35
N GLN A 317 13.39 2.55 -4.39
CA GLN A 317 14.81 2.20 -4.25
C GLN A 317 15.68 3.41 -3.84
N TYR A 318 15.42 4.59 -4.40
CA TYR A 318 16.09 5.83 -4.02
C TYR A 318 15.86 6.18 -2.54
N TYR A 319 14.64 5.95 -2.04
CA TYR A 319 14.29 6.12 -0.62
C TYR A 319 14.69 4.96 0.29
N LEU A 320 15.23 3.86 -0.27
CA LEU A 320 15.49 2.61 0.44
C LEU A 320 14.23 2.03 1.11
N LEU A 321 13.07 2.17 0.48
CA LEU A 321 11.80 1.64 0.96
C LEU A 321 11.36 0.41 0.14
N PRO A 322 10.68 -0.57 0.78
CA PRO A 322 10.00 -1.64 0.07
C PRO A 322 8.98 -1.08 -0.94
N SER A 323 9.01 -1.60 -2.17
CA SER A 323 8.14 -1.13 -3.26
C SER A 323 6.97 -2.07 -3.53
N TRP A 324 5.82 -1.50 -3.91
CA TRP A 324 4.68 -2.22 -4.47
C TRP A 324 4.20 -1.53 -5.75
N VAL A 325 4.09 -2.27 -6.85
CA VAL A 325 3.62 -1.73 -8.13
C VAL A 325 2.57 -2.65 -8.73
N ALA A 326 1.66 -2.08 -9.50
CA ALA A 326 0.69 -2.86 -10.25
C ALA A 326 1.37 -3.81 -11.26
N GLY A 327 0.69 -4.90 -11.60
CA GLY A 327 1.14 -5.89 -12.58
C GLY A 327 -0.06 -6.70 -13.09
N GLY A 328 0.08 -7.29 -14.27
CA GLY A 328 -0.95 -8.09 -14.94
C GLY A 328 -0.38 -9.36 -15.53
#